data_AF-A0A920E845-F1
#
_entry.id   AF-A0A920E845-F1
#
_cell.length_a   1.000
_cell.length_b   1.000
_cell.length_c   1.000
_cell.angle_alpha   90.00
_cell.angle_beta   90.00
_cell.angle_gamma   90.00
#
_symmetry.space_group_name_H-M   'P 1'
#
loop_
_entity.id
_entity.type
_entity.pdbx_description
1 polymer ?
#
loop_
_entity_poly.entity_id
_entity_poly.type
_entity_poly.pdbx_seq_one_letter_code
_entity_poly.pdbx_strand_id
1 'polypeptide(L)'
;MLILHLIVDTQDAMGANAVNSMAESLAPKIEEWTGGRVNLRILSNLADRRLARARAVWNLEDLGGEQVRDDMLAASWFAEADPYRAATHNKGIMNGVSAVALVTGNEPVP
;
A
#
# COMPACT_ATOMS: atom_id res chain seq x y z
N MET A 1 -19.14 10.28 15.13
CA MET A 1 -18.93 9.17 14.17
C MET A 1 -17.97 8.18 14.80
N LEU A 2 -18.35 6.91 14.91
CA LEU A 2 -17.49 5.84 15.41
C LEU A 2 -16.99 5.04 14.20
N ILE A 3 -15.69 4.79 14.13
CA ILE A 3 -15.07 3.98 13.08
C ILE A 3 -14.41 2.78 13.77
N LEU A 4 -14.85 1.58 13.42
CA LEU A 4 -14.31 0.33 13.94
C LEU A 4 -13.47 -0.34 12.86
N HIS A 5 -12.20 -0.61 13.17
CA HIS A 5 -11.30 -1.36 12.27
C HIS A 5 -11.17 -2.80 12.76
N LEU A 6 -11.54 -3.75 11.91
CA LEU A 6 -11.18 -5.16 12.10
C LEU A 6 -9.75 -5.35 11.61
N ILE A 7 -8.88 -5.80 12.51
CA ILE A 7 -7.50 -6.16 12.15
C ILE A 7 -7.47 -7.66 11.93
N VAL A 8 -7.35 -8.06 10.66
CA VAL A 8 -7.51 -9.44 10.23
C VAL A 8 -6.24 -9.89 9.52
N ASP A 9 -5.68 -11.02 9.95
CA ASP A 9 -4.70 -11.76 9.18
C ASP A 9 -5.44 -12.61 8.15
N THR A 10 -5.29 -12.25 6.87
CA THR A 10 -5.98 -12.90 5.74
C THR A 10 -5.12 -13.99 5.10
N GLN A 11 -3.99 -14.34 5.72
CA GLN A 11 -3.03 -15.33 5.23
C GLN A 11 -2.62 -15.00 3.78
N ASP A 12 -2.73 -15.97 2.87
CA ASP A 12 -2.31 -15.83 1.48
C ASP A 12 -3.28 -15.02 0.61
N ALA A 13 -4.49 -14.71 1.11
CA ALA A 13 -5.47 -13.94 0.35
C ALA A 13 -5.18 -12.43 0.41
N MET A 14 -5.61 -11.69 -0.63
CA MET A 14 -5.68 -10.22 -0.58
C MET A 14 -6.63 -9.75 0.53
N GLY A 15 -7.76 -10.43 0.71
CA GLY A 15 -8.59 -10.34 1.92
C GLY A 15 -9.86 -9.51 1.82
N ALA A 16 -10.13 -8.82 0.71
CA ALA A 16 -11.29 -7.93 0.56
C ALA A 16 -12.62 -8.62 0.91
N ASN A 17 -12.95 -9.73 0.25
CA ASN A 17 -14.20 -10.46 0.47
C ASN A 17 -14.31 -11.03 1.89
N ALA A 18 -13.19 -11.50 2.46
CA ALA A 18 -13.15 -12.06 3.80
C ALA A 18 -13.44 -10.99 4.85
N VAL A 19 -12.74 -9.85 4.78
CA VAL A 19 -12.90 -8.74 5.74
C VAL A 19 -14.28 -8.10 5.62
N ASN A 20 -14.82 -7.91 4.41
CA ASN A 20 -16.16 -7.37 4.22
C ASN A 20 -17.23 -8.30 4.83
N SER A 21 -17.15 -9.60 4.56
CA SER A 21 -18.06 -10.59 5.15
C SER A 21 -18.01 -10.59 6.69
N MET A 22 -16.82 -10.45 7.28
CA MET A 22 -16.65 -10.33 8.73
C MET A 22 -17.30 -9.03 9.27
N ALA A 23 -17.08 -7.90 8.59
CA ALA A 23 -17.67 -6.61 8.97
C ALA A 23 -19.20 -6.64 8.87
N GLU A 24 -19.76 -7.25 7.83
CA GLU A 24 -21.20 -7.45 7.67
C GLU A 24 -21.78 -8.33 8.79
N SER A 25 -21.10 -9.42 9.12
CA SER A 25 -21.53 -10.35 10.18
C SER A 25 -21.52 -9.72 11.58
N LEU A 26 -20.58 -8.79 11.83
CA LEU A 26 -20.47 -8.11 13.12
C LEU A 26 -21.40 -6.91 13.27
N ALA A 27 -21.92 -6.36 12.17
CA ALA A 27 -22.72 -5.13 12.20
C ALA A 27 -23.91 -5.19 13.18
N PRO A 28 -24.74 -6.26 13.24
CA PRO A 28 -25.87 -6.31 14.18
C PRO A 28 -25.43 -6.22 15.65
N LYS A 29 -24.31 -6.88 16.01
CA LYS A 29 -23.76 -6.83 17.37
C LYS A 29 -23.22 -5.46 17.70
N ILE A 30 -22.58 -4.79 16.74
CA ILE A 30 -22.06 -3.43 16.94
C ILE A 30 -23.22 -2.44 17.15
N GLU A 31 -24.32 -2.57 16.39
CA GLU A 31 -25.53 -1.77 16.60
C GLU A 31 -26.13 -2.02 17.99
N GLU A 32 -26.24 -3.28 18.41
CA GLU A 32 -26.70 -3.67 19.75
C GLU A 32 -25.83 -3.05 20.87
N TRP A 33 -24.50 -3.16 20.77
CA TRP A 33 -23.58 -2.66 21.80
C TRP A 33 -23.52 -1.14 21.89
N THR A 34 -23.71 -0.46 20.77
CA THR A 34 -23.51 1.00 20.69
C THR A 34 -24.81 1.79 20.70
N GLY A 35 -25.95 1.15 20.42
CA GLY A 35 -27.23 1.82 20.14
C GLY A 35 -27.22 2.69 18.87
N GLY A 36 -26.16 2.59 18.05
CA GLY A 36 -25.98 3.34 16.82
C GLY A 36 -26.45 2.59 15.58
N ARG A 37 -26.24 3.21 14.41
CA ARG A 37 -26.46 2.60 13.09
C ARG A 37 -25.14 2.35 12.39
N VAL A 38 -24.94 1.15 11.86
CA VAL A 38 -23.80 0.81 11.02
C VAL A 38 -24.10 1.18 9.56
N ASN A 39 -23.21 1.96 8.94
CA ASN A 39 -23.36 2.41 7.55
C ASN A 39 -22.53 1.52 6.60
N LEU A 40 -21.22 1.81 6.52
CA LEU A 40 -20.28 1.12 5.64
C LEU A 40 -19.60 -0.05 6.36
N ARG A 41 -19.42 -1.15 5.63
CA ARG A 41 -18.76 -2.40 6.05
C ARG A 41 -17.79 -2.81 4.94
N ILE A 42 -16.68 -2.09 4.85
CA ILE A 42 -15.78 -2.15 3.71
C ILE A 42 -14.34 -2.13 4.20
N LEU A 43 -13.44 -2.87 3.54
CA LEU A 43 -12.01 -2.80 3.79
C LEU A 43 -11.45 -1.39 3.52
N SER A 44 -10.28 -1.13 4.10
CA SER A 44 -9.44 0.01 3.74
C SER A 44 -8.36 -0.44 2.77
N ASN A 45 -8.25 0.21 1.60
CA ASN A 45 -7.11 0.04 0.69
C ASN A 45 -5.83 0.71 1.20
N LEU A 46 -5.93 1.61 2.18
CA LEU A 46 -4.77 2.08 2.94
C LEU A 46 -4.32 0.96 3.90
N ALA A 47 -3.62 -0.03 3.35
CA ALA A 47 -3.19 -1.24 4.05
C ALA A 47 -1.85 -1.05 4.80
N ASP A 48 -1.79 -0.05 5.68
CA ASP A 48 -0.59 0.36 6.42
C ASP A 48 -0.06 -0.70 7.43
N ARG A 49 -0.84 -1.76 7.70
CA ARG A 49 -0.43 -2.91 8.51
C ARG A 49 0.07 -4.11 7.71
N ARG A 50 0.01 -4.08 6.38
CA ARG A 50 0.47 -5.15 5.48
C ARG A 50 1.59 -4.64 4.57
N LEU A 51 2.73 -4.30 5.18
CA LEU A 51 3.87 -3.66 4.50
C LEU A 51 4.90 -4.67 4.00
N ALA A 52 5.30 -4.55 2.74
CA ALA A 52 6.48 -5.21 2.18
C ALA A 52 7.67 -4.23 2.11
N ARG A 53 8.89 -4.73 2.27
CA ARG A 53 10.13 -3.92 2.21
C ARG A 53 11.20 -4.65 1.40
N ALA A 54 11.89 -3.90 0.54
CA ALA A 54 13.05 -4.38 -0.21
C ALA A 54 14.23 -3.41 -0.02
N ARG A 55 15.45 -3.92 -0.07
CA ARG A 55 16.70 -3.16 0.01
C ARG A 55 17.72 -3.79 -0.93
N ALA A 56 18.58 -2.96 -1.52
CA ALA A 56 19.69 -3.39 -2.34
C ALA A 56 20.89 -2.47 -2.12
N VAL A 57 22.09 -3.04 -2.31
CA VAL A 57 23.38 -2.36 -2.19
C VAL A 57 24.17 -2.69 -3.45
N TRP A 58 24.82 -1.69 -4.03
CA TRP A 58 25.62 -1.83 -5.24
C TRP A 58 27.03 -1.34 -4.98
N ASN A 59 28.02 -1.97 -5.63
CA ASN A 59 29.36 -1.38 -5.66
C ASN A 59 29.31 -0.11 -6.50
N LEU A 60 30.13 0.86 -6.11
CA LEU A 60 30.16 2.16 -6.78
C LEU A 60 30.59 2.05 -8.25
N GLU A 61 31.52 1.13 -8.53
CA GLU A 61 32.00 0.86 -9.88
C GLU A 61 30.86 0.33 -10.78
N ASP A 62 30.01 -0.55 -10.25
CA ASP A 62 28.85 -1.10 -10.98
C ASP A 62 27.78 -0.03 -11.27
N LEU A 63 27.70 1.02 -10.45
CA LEU A 63 26.80 2.16 -10.64
C LEU A 63 27.32 3.17 -11.68
N GLY A 64 28.61 3.16 -12.01
CA GLY A 64 29.25 4.16 -12.88
C GLY A 64 30.00 5.28 -12.15
N GLY A 65 30.33 5.09 -10.87
CA GLY A 65 31.20 6.00 -10.11
C GLY A 65 30.47 7.00 -9.20
N GLU A 66 31.26 7.86 -8.54
CA GLU A 66 30.77 8.81 -7.52
C GLU A 66 29.74 9.80 -8.05
N GLN A 67 29.96 10.34 -9.26
CA GLN A 67 29.04 11.31 -9.84
C GLN A 67 27.65 10.70 -10.05
N VAL A 68 27.56 9.46 -10.56
CA VAL A 68 26.27 8.80 -10.77
C VAL A 68 25.55 8.56 -9.44
N ARG A 69 26.27 8.13 -8.40
CA ARG A 69 25.72 7.99 -7.04
C ARG A 69 25.15 9.34 -6.55
N ASP A 70 25.91 10.42 -6.67
CA ASP A 70 25.52 11.72 -6.15
C ASP A 70 24.30 12.29 -6.91
N ASP A 71 24.24 12.08 -8.24
CA ASP A 71 23.09 12.44 -9.06
C ASP A 71 21.84 11.62 -8.68
N MET A 72 21.99 10.33 -8.39
CA MET A 72 20.89 9.49 -7.89
C MET A 72 20.36 9.98 -6.53
N LEU A 73 21.24 10.36 -5.61
CA LEU A 73 20.88 10.93 -4.31
C LEU A 73 20.17 12.28 -4.48
N ALA A 74 20.69 13.17 -5.32
CA ALA A 74 20.07 14.45 -5.62
C ALA A 74 18.67 14.27 -6.24
N ALA A 75 18.49 13.29 -7.13
CA ALA A 75 17.18 12.97 -7.72
C ALA A 75 16.20 12.42 -6.67
N SER A 76 16.68 11.66 -5.68
CA SER A 76 15.87 11.20 -4.55
C SER A 76 15.38 12.38 -3.71
N TRP A 77 16.29 13.28 -3.31
CA TRP A 77 15.93 14.47 -2.53
C TRP A 77 14.99 15.41 -3.30
N PHE A 78 15.15 15.54 -4.61
CA PHE A 78 14.20 16.29 -5.43
C PHE A 78 12.79 15.71 -5.37
N ALA A 79 12.65 14.38 -5.43
CA ALA A 79 11.35 13.72 -5.29
C ALA A 79 10.74 13.88 -3.89
N GLU A 80 11.56 13.97 -2.83
CA GLU A 80 11.09 14.25 -1.47
C GLU A 80 10.64 15.71 -1.30
N ALA A 81 11.30 16.66 -1.96
CA ALA A 81 11.05 18.09 -1.80
C ALA A 81 9.85 18.61 -2.61
N ASP A 82 9.50 17.98 -3.74
CA ASP A 82 8.46 18.46 -4.66
C ASP A 82 7.42 17.37 -4.98
N PRO A 83 6.14 17.54 -4.57
CA PRO A 83 5.06 16.61 -4.90
C PRO A 83 4.86 16.35 -6.40
N TYR A 84 5.15 17.33 -7.27
CA TYR A 84 5.07 17.12 -8.72
C TYR A 84 6.12 16.12 -9.19
N ARG A 85 7.34 16.18 -8.62
CA ARG A 85 8.37 15.18 -8.88
C ARG A 85 8.07 13.86 -8.20
N ALA A 86 7.55 13.89 -6.96
CA ALA A 86 7.17 12.70 -6.20
C ALA A 86 6.19 11.81 -6.98
N ALA A 87 5.17 12.42 -7.61
CA ALA A 87 4.22 11.71 -8.46
C ALA A 87 4.94 10.95 -9.60
N THR A 88 5.90 11.59 -10.26
CA THR A 88 6.66 10.96 -11.36
C THR A 88 7.61 9.87 -10.86
N HIS A 89 8.26 10.08 -9.70
CA HIS A 89 9.11 9.10 -9.05
C HIS A 89 8.31 7.83 -8.69
N ASN A 90 7.17 8.00 -8.02
CA ASN A 90 6.30 6.89 -7.62
C ASN A 90 5.69 6.16 -8.82
N LYS A 91 5.36 6.88 -9.90
CA LYS A 91 4.91 6.26 -11.16
C LYS A 91 5.96 5.29 -11.71
N GLY A 92 7.25 5.64 -11.63
CA GLY A 92 8.34 4.76 -12.02
C GLY A 92 8.38 3.45 -11.22
N ILE A 93 8.12 3.52 -9.91
CA ILE A 93 8.00 2.35 -9.03
C ILE A 93 6.78 1.50 -9.42
N MET A 94 5.62 2.15 -9.56
CA MET A 94 4.36 1.46 -9.85
C MET A 94 4.33 0.79 -11.22
N ASN A 95 5.06 1.31 -12.22
CA ASN A 95 5.23 0.63 -13.50
C ASN A 95 5.69 -0.84 -13.34
N GLY A 96 6.67 -1.08 -12.45
CA GLY A 96 7.19 -2.44 -12.21
C GLY A 96 6.24 -3.26 -11.34
N VAL A 97 5.74 -2.68 -10.25
CA VAL A 97 4.82 -3.35 -9.31
C VAL A 97 3.55 -3.81 -10.03
N SER A 98 2.91 -2.92 -10.82
CA SER A 98 1.66 -3.22 -11.51
C SER A 98 1.84 -4.26 -12.61
N ALA A 99 3.02 -4.31 -13.27
CA ALA A 99 3.31 -5.37 -14.25
C ALA A 99 3.33 -6.77 -13.59
N VAL A 100 3.95 -6.89 -12.42
CA VAL A 100 3.99 -8.15 -11.65
C VAL A 100 2.62 -8.48 -11.07
N ALA A 101 1.89 -7.51 -10.54
CA ALA A 101 0.53 -7.71 -10.04
C ALA A 101 -0.38 -8.27 -11.14
N LEU A 102 -0.33 -7.68 -12.34
CA LEU A 102 -1.14 -8.10 -13.48
C LEU A 102 -0.84 -9.54 -13.92
N VAL A 103 0.44 -9.91 -14.07
CA VAL A 103 0.81 -11.26 -14.54
C VAL A 103 0.51 -12.35 -13.50
N THR A 104 0.40 -11.98 -12.22
CA THR A 104 0.03 -12.89 -11.14
C THR A 104 -1.47 -12.91 -10.85
N GLY A 105 -2.29 -12.18 -11.61
CA GLY A 105 -3.73 -12.10 -11.42
C GLY A 105 -4.16 -11.33 -10.16
N ASN A 106 -3.25 -10.53 -9.58
CA ASN A 106 -3.59 -9.59 -8.51
C ASN A 106 -4.19 -8.32 -9.10
N GLU A 107 -5.05 -7.66 -8.32
CA GLU A 107 -5.59 -6.36 -8.68
C GLU A 107 -4.45 -5.31 -8.67
N PRO A 108 -4.11 -4.68 -9.82
CA PRO A 108 -3.10 -3.65 -9.84
C PRO A 108 -3.63 -2.39 -9.16
N VAL A 109 -2.79 -1.78 -8.32
CA VAL A 109 -3.12 -0.50 -7.68
C VAL A 109 -3.05 0.60 -8.75
N PRO A 110 -4.07 1.47 -8.90
CA PRO A 110 -4.01 2.63 -9.78
C PRO A 110 -2.97 3.67 -9.36
#